data_AF-A0A2P4SKK4-F1
#
_entry.id   AF-A0A2P4SKK4-F1
#
_cell.length_a   1.000
_cell.length_b   1.000
_cell.length_c   1.000
_cell.angle_alpha   90.00
_cell.angle_beta   90.00
_cell.angle_gamma   90.00
#
_symmetry.space_group_name_H-M   'P 1'
#
loop_
_entity.id
_entity.type
_entity.pdbx_description
1 polymer ?
#
loop_
_entity_poly.entity_id
_entity_poly.type
_entity_poly.pdbx_seq_one_letter_code
_entity_poly.pdbx_strand_id
1 'polypeptide(L)' 'MADYWPLQDPAIPCADAGLPFKKGEILQIVDQNDALWWQARKVSDLSACAGLIPSNHLLKR' A
#
# COMPACT_ATOMS: atom_id res chain seq x y z
N MET A 1 11.99 1.06 6.92
CA MET A 1 11.14 1.75 5.94
C MET A 1 11.67 1.38 4.56
N ALA A 2 10.85 0.68 3.78
CA ALA A 2 11.21 0.07 2.50
C ALA A 2 10.39 0.68 1.36
N ASP A 3 10.88 0.53 0.14
CA ASP A 3 10.09 0.76 -1.07
C ASP A 3 9.16 -0.44 -1.30
N TYR A 4 7.99 -0.19 -1.88
CA TYR A 4 7.00 -1.22 -2.18
C TYR A 4 6.58 -1.15 -3.65
N TRP A 5 6.65 -2.31 -4.32
CA TRP A 5 6.27 -2.46 -5.72
C TRP A 5 5.29 -3.64 -5.88
N PRO A 6 3.99 -3.39 -6.09
CA PRO A 6 2.97 -4.43 -6.14
C PRO A 6 3.24 -5.54 -7.15
N LEU A 7 3.82 -5.20 -8.30
CA LEU A 7 4.14 -6.18 -9.36
C LEU A 7 5.25 -7.16 -8.95
N GLN A 8 5.99 -6.88 -7.87
CA GLN A 8 7.02 -7.76 -7.31
C GLN A 8 6.54 -8.49 -6.05
N ASP A 9 5.31 -8.24 -5.59
CA ASP A 9 4.75 -8.90 -4.41
C ASP A 9 3.84 -10.07 -4.83
N PRO A 10 4.28 -11.33 -4.69
CA PRO A 10 3.46 -12.47 -5.05
C PRO A 10 2.29 -12.72 -4.06
N ALA A 11 2.27 -12.05 -2.91
CA ALA A 11 1.22 -12.19 -1.91
C ALA A 11 0.03 -11.24 -2.14
N ILE A 12 0.16 -10.26 -3.04
CA ILE A 12 -0.95 -9.34 -3.35
C ILE A 12 -2.05 -10.08 -4.12
N PRO A 13 -3.33 -9.92 -3.74
CA PRO A 13 -4.42 -10.57 -4.47
C PRO A 13 -4.57 -10.05 -5.90
N CYS A 14 -4.24 -8.78 -6.15
CA CYS A 14 -4.27 -8.15 -7.47
C CYS A 14 -3.24 -7.01 -7.54
N ALA A 15 -2.22 -7.18 -8.38
CA ALA A 15 -1.12 -6.22 -8.48
C ALA A 15 -1.58 -4.84 -8.99
N ASP A 16 -2.58 -4.79 -9.88
CA ASP A 16 -3.15 -3.56 -10.43
C ASP A 16 -3.90 -2.73 -9.38
N ALA A 17 -4.42 -3.38 -8.34
CA ALA A 17 -5.03 -2.69 -7.21
C ALA A 17 -3.99 -2.17 -6.21
N GLY A 18 -2.71 -2.53 -6.36
CA GLY A 18 -1.64 -2.13 -5.45
C GLY A 18 -1.21 -0.68 -5.63
N LEU A 19 -0.95 0.00 -4.51
CA LEU A 19 -0.39 1.34 -4.50
C LEU A 19 1.14 1.26 -4.35
N PRO A 20 1.94 1.53 -5.40
CA PRO A 20 3.39 1.61 -5.27
C PRO A 20 3.78 2.85 -4.47
N PHE A 21 4.74 2.68 -3.55
CA PHE A 21 5.29 3.79 -2.78
C PHE A 21 6.78 3.62 -2.52
N LYS A 22 7.47 4.74 -2.34
CA LYS A 22 8.88 4.80 -1.99
C LYS A 22 9.07 5.29 -0.56
N LYS A 23 10.20 4.94 0.03
CA LYS A 23 10.63 5.46 1.33
C LYS A 23 10.61 7.00 1.29
N GLY A 24 9.93 7.58 2.27
CA GLY A 24 9.79 9.04 2.40
C GLY A 24 8.49 9.59 1.83
N GLU A 25 7.72 8.80 1.07
CA GLU A 25 6.35 9.19 0.71
C GLU A 25 5.41 9.08 1.92
N ILE A 26 4.49 10.04 2.03
CA ILE A 26 3.46 10.06 3.08
C ILE A 26 2.17 9.53 2.48
N LEU A 27 1.66 8.46 3.09
CA LEU A 27 0.41 7.83 2.71
C LEU A 27 -0.65 8.08 3.78
N GLN A 28 -1.86 8.40 3.35
CA GLN A 28 -3.04 8.43 4.21
C GLN A 28 -3.70 7.06 4.18
N ILE A 29 -3.87 6.45 5.36
CA ILE A 29 -4.66 5.23 5.50
C ILE A 29 -6.14 5.57 5.37
N VAL A 30 -6.84 4.82 4.51
CA VAL A 30 -8.28 4.95 4.25
C VAL A 30 -9.05 3.83 4.93
N ASP A 31 -8.57 2.59 4.82
CA ASP A 31 -9.12 1.42 5.50
C ASP A 31 -8.01 0.47 5.96
N GLN A 32 -8.21 -0.13 7.13
CA GLN A 32 -7.28 -1.06 7.78
C GLN A 32 -7.99 -2.31 8.34
N ASN A 33 -9.20 -2.61 7.84
CA ASN A 33 -10.01 -3.70 8.36
C ASN A 33 -9.41 -5.09 8.04
N ASP A 34 -8.66 -5.22 6.95
CA ASP A 34 -7.90 -6.42 6.63
C ASP A 34 -6.51 -6.40 7.32
N ALA A 35 -6.12 -7.55 7.87
CA ALA A 35 -4.89 -7.68 8.66
C ALA A 35 -3.61 -7.67 7.81
N LEU A 36 -3.69 -8.01 6.53
CA LEU A 36 -2.57 -8.15 5.59
C LEU A 36 -2.49 -6.99 4.61
N TRP A 37 -3.62 -6.43 4.20
CA TRP A 37 -3.72 -5.42 3.15
C TRP A 37 -4.52 -4.21 3.59
N TRP A 38 -3.88 -3.05 3.61
CA TRP A 38 -4.55 -1.79 3.93
C TRP A 38 -4.84 -1.00 2.66
N GLN A 39 -5.90 -0.22 2.69
CA GLN A 39 -6.17 0.76 1.64
C GLN A 39 -5.55 2.09 2.03
N ALA A 40 -4.74 2.64 1.14
CA ALA A 40 -4.10 3.92 1.34
C ALA A 40 -4.13 4.75 0.06
N ARG A 41 -3.87 6.05 0.20
CA ARG A 41 -3.64 6.96 -0.93
C ARG A 41 -2.49 7.91 -0.63
N LYS A 42 -1.87 8.45 -1.67
CA LYS A 42 -0.78 9.43 -1.52
C LYS A 42 -1.34 10.78 -1.10
N VAL A 43 -0.74 11.40 -0.09
CA VAL A 43 -1.16 12.75 0.33
C VAL A 43 -0.86 13.79 -0.75
N SER A 44 0.16 13.54 -1.57
CA SER A 44 0.49 14.36 -2.74
C SER A 44 -0.51 14.25 -3.89
N ASP A 45 -1.40 13.26 -3.88
CA ASP A 45 -2.39 13.03 -4.93
C ASP A 45 -3.75 12.64 -4.33
N LEU A 46 -4.47 13.65 -3.86
CA LEU A 46 -5.78 13.48 -3.23
C LEU A 46 -6.90 13.12 -4.22
N SER A 47 -6.65 13.29 -5.53
CA SER A 47 -7.61 12.93 -6.58
C SER A 47 -7.53 11.44 -6.95
N ALA A 48 -6.44 10.77 -6.61
CA ALA A 48 -6.28 9.34 -6.85
C ALA A 48 -7.18 8.50 -5.93
N CYS A 49 -7.70 7.41 -6.48
CA CYS A 49 -8.37 6.38 -5.71
C CYS A 49 -7.40 5.72 -4.72
N ALA A 50 -7.93 5.16 -3.64
CA ALA A 50 -7.14 4.34 -2.74
C ALA A 50 -6.64 3.07 -3.45
N GLY A 51 -5.42 2.65 -3.13
CA GLY A 51 -4.85 1.37 -3.55
C GLY A 51 -4.35 0.57 -2.36
N LEU A 52 -4.06 -0.70 -2.60
CA LEU A 52 -3.64 -1.65 -1.59
C LEU A 52 -2.16 -1.48 -1.25
N ILE A 53 -1.87 -1.41 0.04
CA ILE A 53 -0.52 -1.47 0.60
C ILE A 53 -0.43 -2.63 1.59
N PRO A 54 0.74 -3.26 1.73
CA PRO A 54 0.95 -4.28 2.74
C PRO A 54 0.82 -3.65 4.13
N SER A 55 0.17 -4.36 5.05
CA SER A 55 0.02 -3.92 6.43
C SER A 55 1.37 -3.92 7.17
N ASN A 56 1.41 -3.25 8.32
CA ASN A 56 2.57 -3.29 9.20
C ASN A 56 2.97 -4.71 9.66
N HIS A 57 2.04 -5.67 9.64
CA HIS A 57 2.33 -7.06 9.97
C HIS A 57 3.04 -7.79 8.83
N LEU A 58 2.69 -7.47 7.58
CA LEU A 58 3.31 -8.04 6.39
C LEU A 58 4.71 -7.45 6.17
N LEU A 59 4.87 -6.14 6.39
CA LEU A 59 6.16 -5.43 6.25
C LEU A 59 7.21 -5.76 7.33
N LYS A 60 6.82 -6.41 8.42
CA LYS A 60 7.73 -6.77 9.55
C LYS A 60 8.24 -8.21 9.49
N ARG A 61 7.91 -8.99 8.47
CA ARG A 61 8.41 -10.35 8.27
C ARG A 61 9.75 -10.36 7.54
#